data_AF-A0A8B6DP81-F1
#
_entry.id   AF-A0A8B6DP81-F1
#
_cell.length_a   1.000
_cell.length_b   1.000
_cell.length_c   1.000
_cell.angle_alpha   90.00
_cell.angle_beta   90.00
_cell.angle_gamma   90.00
#
_symmetry.space_group_name_H-M   'P 1'
#
loop_
_entity.id
_entity.type
_entity.pdbx_description
1 polymer ?
#
loop_
_entity_poly.entity_id
_entity_poly.type
_entity_poly.pdbx_seq_one_letter_code
_entity_poly.pdbx_strand_id
1 'polypeptide(L)'
;MANSGDGEAASNNQPSPETIDRIIATIYGQCIGDAIGLLTEFLSKRDAKLYYGTVAKELEYLHKQIVCDGHRSRWKEGDWTDDSDQMILIMRSLVDCGGKVDPVDFAKKLRTWIRMGFSELGDFAGLGLGATTSKVTSHPDYLKDPHEVARYVWDENNRNIAPNGAVMRTSIVGIHMYWSLDDVTKNARDFAKTTHHDPRCQASTVAVSVVIATMLQGKHKDKKGKFRVKDIIRDAYEYASTCLETDKEKKDLMFYLKCDNIKNLKLDEADKIGYTYKSMGAGFWALKQDDFRKTITKIMMQ
;
A
#
# COMPACT_ATOMS: atom_id res chain seq x y z
N MET A 1 22.00 22.85 -43.50
CA MET A 1 22.08 22.41 -42.09
C MET A 1 20.83 22.88 -41.37
N ALA A 2 19.93 21.95 -41.07
CA ALA A 2 19.00 21.96 -39.93
C ALA A 2 18.15 20.71 -40.13
N ASN A 3 18.59 19.61 -39.51
CA ASN A 3 17.93 18.32 -39.55
C ASN A 3 16.76 18.39 -38.56
N SER A 4 15.54 18.62 -39.05
CA SER A 4 14.32 18.49 -38.25
C SER A 4 13.96 17.01 -38.15
N GLY A 5 14.55 16.34 -37.17
CA GLY A 5 14.33 14.92 -36.91
C GLY A 5 14.15 14.69 -35.43
N ASP A 6 13.07 15.24 -34.85
CA ASP A 6 12.61 14.91 -33.50
C ASP A 6 11.08 14.92 -33.53
N GLY A 7 10.49 13.87 -34.09
CA GLY A 7 9.04 13.74 -34.23
C GLY A 7 8.53 12.31 -34.26
N GLU A 8 9.32 11.33 -33.80
CA GLU A 8 8.97 9.93 -33.98
C GLU A 8 9.44 9.04 -32.82
N ALA A 9 8.76 9.13 -31.67
CA ALA A 9 8.77 8.08 -30.64
C ALA A 9 7.58 8.19 -29.65
N ALA A 10 6.39 8.56 -30.11
CA ALA A 10 5.16 8.21 -29.40
C ALA A 10 4.60 6.94 -30.03
N SER A 11 5.36 5.83 -29.97
CA SER A 11 4.81 4.54 -30.39
C SER A 11 3.67 4.18 -29.45
N ASN A 12 2.53 3.79 -30.02
CA ASN A 12 1.35 3.29 -29.36
C ASN A 12 1.71 2.25 -28.28
N ASN A 13 1.87 2.70 -27.04
CA ASN A 13 2.23 1.84 -25.91
C ASN A 13 0.97 1.47 -25.13
N GLN A 14 -0.02 0.90 -25.83
CA GLN A 14 -1.15 0.29 -25.13
C GLN A 14 -0.64 -0.93 -24.36
N PRO A 15 -0.98 -1.08 -23.08
CA PRO A 15 -0.58 -2.24 -22.30
C PRO A 15 -1.13 -3.52 -22.95
N SER A 16 -0.34 -4.59 -22.93
CA SER A 16 -0.77 -5.89 -23.44
C SER A 16 -1.99 -6.41 -22.65
N PRO A 17 -2.81 -7.32 -23.21
CA PRO A 17 -3.89 -7.96 -22.47
C PRO A 17 -3.42 -8.62 -21.15
N GLU A 18 -2.24 -9.26 -21.14
CA GLU A 18 -1.65 -9.82 -19.91
C GLU A 18 -1.33 -8.72 -18.89
N THR A 19 -0.82 -7.57 -19.34
CA THR A 19 -0.53 -6.43 -18.47
C THR A 19 -1.81 -5.83 -17.89
N ILE A 20 -2.86 -5.69 -18.71
CA ILE A 20 -4.17 -5.19 -18.26
C ILE A 20 -4.76 -6.14 -17.19
N ASP A 21 -4.73 -7.45 -17.44
CA ASP A 21 -5.20 -8.46 -16.48
C ASP A 21 -4.45 -8.35 -15.14
N ARG A 22 -3.12 -8.19 -15.17
CA ARG A 22 -2.31 -8.00 -13.95
C ARG A 22 -2.61 -6.69 -13.22
N ILE A 23 -2.88 -5.60 -13.95
CA ILE A 23 -3.29 -4.32 -13.36
C ILE A 23 -4.62 -4.50 -12.63
N ILE A 24 -5.61 -5.10 -13.29
CA ILE A 24 -6.91 -5.41 -12.70
C ILE A 24 -6.74 -6.30 -11.46
N ALA A 25 -6.01 -7.40 -11.57
CA ALA A 25 -5.75 -8.32 -10.47
C ALA A 25 -5.04 -7.65 -9.28
N THR A 26 -4.17 -6.67 -9.52
CA THR A 26 -3.50 -5.90 -8.46
C THR A 26 -4.48 -5.02 -7.70
N ILE A 27 -5.42 -4.35 -8.39
CA ILE A 27 -6.45 -3.51 -7.79
C ILE A 27 -7.43 -4.37 -6.97
N TYR A 28 -7.99 -5.42 -7.59
CA TYR A 28 -8.88 -6.35 -6.89
C TYR A 28 -8.17 -7.06 -5.73
N GLY A 29 -6.90 -7.43 -5.90
CA GLY A 29 -6.11 -8.06 -4.85
C GLY A 29 -5.96 -7.18 -3.61
N GLN A 30 -5.82 -5.86 -3.78
CA GLN A 30 -5.84 -4.92 -2.65
C GLN A 30 -7.20 -4.94 -1.95
N CYS A 31 -8.30 -4.76 -2.67
CA CYS A 31 -9.64 -4.73 -2.07
C CYS A 31 -10.01 -6.04 -1.38
N ILE A 32 -9.65 -7.18 -1.98
CA ILE A 32 -9.88 -8.50 -1.38
C ILE A 32 -9.04 -8.64 -0.10
N GLY A 33 -7.75 -8.28 -0.15
CA GLY A 33 -6.86 -8.37 1.00
C GLY A 33 -7.29 -7.51 2.18
N ASP A 34 -7.76 -6.30 1.89
CA ASP A 34 -8.32 -5.34 2.85
C ASP A 34 -9.62 -5.88 3.50
N ALA A 35 -10.63 -6.19 2.70
CA ALA A 35 -11.93 -6.69 3.19
C ALA A 35 -11.80 -7.99 4.00
N ILE A 36 -10.92 -8.91 3.54
CA ILE A 36 -10.62 -10.12 4.29
C ILE A 36 -9.79 -9.77 5.55
N GLY A 37 -8.76 -8.93 5.47
CA GLY A 37 -7.91 -8.52 6.59
C GLY A 37 -8.66 -7.94 7.79
N LEU A 38 -9.76 -7.21 7.55
CA LEU A 38 -10.66 -6.68 8.57
C LEU A 38 -11.17 -7.76 9.55
N LEU A 39 -11.31 -9.01 9.11
CA LEU A 39 -11.77 -10.10 9.98
C LEU A 39 -10.86 -10.30 11.19
N THR A 40 -9.57 -9.99 11.08
CA THR A 40 -8.55 -10.23 12.13
C THR A 40 -7.88 -8.97 12.66
N GLU A 41 -8.20 -7.79 12.13
CA GLU A 41 -7.66 -6.51 12.62
C GLU A 41 -7.86 -6.31 14.14
N PHE A 42 -6.80 -5.93 14.86
CA PHE A 42 -6.76 -5.80 16.32
C PHE A 42 -6.93 -7.08 17.14
N LEU A 43 -7.08 -8.26 16.52
CA LEU A 43 -7.02 -9.52 17.25
C LEU A 43 -5.56 -9.92 17.46
N SER A 44 -5.26 -10.49 18.61
CA SER A 44 -4.01 -11.24 18.77
C SER A 44 -4.03 -12.48 17.89
N LYS A 45 -2.86 -13.04 17.57
CA LYS A 45 -2.77 -14.33 16.87
C LYS A 45 -3.55 -15.42 17.59
N ARG A 46 -3.52 -15.40 18.93
CA ARG A 46 -4.25 -16.34 19.78
C ARG A 46 -5.75 -16.21 19.55
N ASP A 47 -6.26 -14.98 19.52
CA ASP A 47 -7.70 -14.72 19.36
C ASP A 47 -8.16 -14.99 17.93
N ALA A 48 -7.38 -14.60 16.92
CA ALA A 48 -7.63 -14.96 15.53
C ALA A 48 -7.76 -16.49 15.38
N LYS A 49 -6.88 -17.26 16.01
CA LYS A 49 -6.96 -18.73 16.03
C LYS A 49 -8.18 -19.25 16.82
N LEU A 50 -8.54 -18.60 17.93
CA LEU A 50 -9.69 -18.97 18.73
C LEU A 50 -11.00 -18.80 17.94
N TYR A 51 -11.16 -17.66 17.28
CA TYR A 51 -12.39 -17.32 16.56
C TYR A 51 -12.48 -17.98 15.18
N TYR A 52 -11.39 -17.96 14.40
CA TYR A 52 -11.40 -18.38 13.00
C TYR A 52 -10.68 -19.71 12.74
N GLY A 53 -10.08 -20.33 13.75
CA GLY A 53 -9.24 -21.52 13.55
C GLY A 53 -9.95 -22.72 12.91
N THR A 54 -11.27 -22.85 13.15
CA THR A 54 -12.10 -23.93 12.55
C THR A 54 -12.42 -23.68 11.09
N VAL A 55 -12.54 -22.41 10.68
CA VAL A 55 -12.88 -21.99 9.31
C VAL A 55 -11.69 -21.46 8.52
N ALA A 56 -10.47 -21.50 9.08
CA ALA A 56 -9.31 -20.83 8.50
C ALA A 56 -9.05 -21.21 7.03
N LYS A 57 -9.26 -22.48 6.64
CA LYS A 57 -9.06 -22.92 5.25
C LYS A 57 -10.12 -22.43 4.27
N GLU A 58 -11.26 -21.97 4.78
CA GLU A 58 -12.44 -21.54 4.06
C GLU A 58 -12.82 -20.12 4.47
N LEU A 59 -11.84 -19.32 4.89
CA LEU A 59 -12.09 -17.95 5.33
C LEU A 59 -12.65 -17.12 4.16
N GLU A 60 -13.73 -16.40 4.44
CA GLU A 60 -14.60 -15.74 3.46
C GLU A 60 -15.24 -14.52 4.14
N TYR A 61 -15.80 -13.60 3.35
CA TYR A 61 -16.40 -12.37 3.85
C TYR A 61 -17.50 -12.61 4.89
N LEU A 62 -18.34 -13.63 4.70
CA LEU A 62 -19.42 -14.00 5.63
C LEU A 62 -18.93 -14.31 7.04
N HIS A 63 -17.66 -14.71 7.18
CA HIS A 63 -17.09 -15.02 8.49
C HIS A 63 -16.92 -13.78 9.37
N LYS A 64 -17.15 -12.57 8.83
CA LYS A 64 -17.29 -11.34 9.63
C LYS A 64 -18.27 -11.47 10.78
N GLN A 65 -19.32 -12.27 10.63
CA GLN A 65 -20.32 -12.50 11.67
C GLN A 65 -19.80 -13.27 12.90
N ILE A 66 -18.62 -13.91 12.82
CA ILE A 66 -18.05 -14.68 13.94
C ILE A 66 -17.63 -13.75 15.08
N VAL A 67 -17.05 -12.59 14.77
CA VAL A 67 -16.61 -11.60 15.77
C VAL A 67 -17.43 -10.32 15.61
N CYS A 68 -18.42 -10.15 16.49
CA CYS A 68 -19.24 -8.95 16.54
C CYS A 68 -18.70 -7.99 17.60
N ASP A 69 -17.79 -7.10 17.20
CA ASP A 69 -17.21 -6.05 18.05
C ASP A 69 -17.51 -4.64 17.51
N GLY A 70 -17.22 -3.62 18.32
CA GLY A 70 -17.45 -2.22 17.96
C GLY A 70 -16.60 -1.71 16.79
N HIS A 71 -15.52 -2.42 16.43
CA HIS A 71 -14.67 -2.05 15.30
C HIS A 71 -15.24 -2.60 13.98
N ARG A 72 -15.35 -3.92 13.87
CA ARG A 72 -15.82 -4.62 12.66
C ARG A 72 -17.27 -4.32 12.32
N SER A 73 -18.10 -3.99 13.30
CA SER A 73 -19.52 -3.64 13.09
C SER A 73 -19.73 -2.36 12.26
N ARG A 74 -18.68 -1.56 12.04
CA ARG A 74 -18.75 -0.33 11.24
C ARG A 74 -18.86 -0.58 9.73
N TRP A 75 -18.52 -1.79 9.27
CA TRP A 75 -18.52 -2.18 7.86
C TRP A 75 -19.56 -3.25 7.56
N LYS A 76 -20.04 -3.33 6.32
CA LYS A 76 -20.90 -4.43 5.87
C LYS A 76 -20.08 -5.70 5.58
N GLU A 77 -20.75 -6.81 5.32
CA GLU A 77 -20.10 -8.02 4.83
C GLU A 77 -19.49 -7.76 3.44
N GLY A 78 -18.22 -8.12 3.26
CA GLY A 78 -17.49 -7.96 1.99
C GLY A 78 -17.04 -6.53 1.70
N ASP A 79 -17.31 -5.61 2.61
CA ASP A 79 -16.88 -4.23 2.53
C ASP A 79 -15.38 -4.10 2.86
N TRP A 80 -14.73 -3.12 2.27
CA TRP A 80 -13.31 -2.83 2.51
C TRP A 80 -13.14 -1.59 3.39
N THR A 81 -11.91 -1.25 3.76
CA THR A 81 -11.63 -0.19 4.75
C THR A 81 -10.93 1.02 4.11
N ASP A 82 -10.27 1.83 4.94
CA ASP A 82 -9.56 3.01 4.46
C ASP A 82 -8.38 2.68 3.53
N ASP A 83 -7.85 1.46 3.57
CA ASP A 83 -6.80 1.01 2.68
C ASP A 83 -7.22 1.11 1.21
N SER A 84 -8.37 0.52 0.87
CA SER A 84 -8.93 0.55 -0.49
C SER A 84 -9.55 1.90 -0.85
N ASP A 85 -10.23 2.56 0.09
CA ASP A 85 -10.80 3.86 -0.18
C ASP A 85 -9.73 4.88 -0.54
N GLN A 86 -8.63 4.95 0.24
CA GLN A 86 -7.56 5.90 -0.04
C GLN A 86 -6.79 5.56 -1.32
N MET A 87 -6.71 4.29 -1.72
CA MET A 87 -6.21 3.89 -3.04
C MET A 87 -7.11 4.42 -4.16
N ILE A 88 -8.44 4.32 -4.02
CA ILE A 88 -9.39 4.88 -4.99
C ILE A 88 -9.24 6.40 -5.07
N LEU A 89 -9.00 7.09 -3.96
CA LEU A 89 -8.74 8.53 -3.96
C LEU A 89 -7.46 8.90 -4.72
N ILE A 90 -6.38 8.11 -4.59
CA ILE A 90 -5.17 8.26 -5.40
C ILE A 90 -5.51 8.11 -6.89
N MET A 91 -6.26 7.06 -7.26
CA MET A 91 -6.68 6.83 -8.64
C MET A 91 -7.51 8.01 -9.19
N ARG A 92 -8.50 8.50 -8.43
CA ARG A 92 -9.32 9.66 -8.81
C ARG A 92 -8.47 10.92 -8.97
N SER A 93 -7.54 11.16 -8.07
CA SER A 93 -6.63 12.31 -8.16
C SER A 93 -5.79 12.26 -9.44
N LEU A 94 -5.20 11.10 -9.76
CA LEU A 94 -4.46 10.92 -11.00
C LEU A 94 -5.32 11.15 -12.25
N VAL A 95 -6.56 10.65 -12.27
CA VAL A 95 -7.49 10.85 -13.40
C VAL A 95 -7.83 12.33 -13.56
N ASP A 96 -8.26 12.99 -12.48
CA ASP A 96 -8.69 14.40 -12.50
C ASP A 96 -7.53 15.35 -12.85
N CYS A 97 -6.29 15.00 -12.47
CA CYS A 97 -5.08 15.77 -12.75
C CYS A 97 -4.38 15.37 -14.07
N GLY A 98 -5.06 14.63 -14.96
CA GLY A 98 -4.54 14.28 -16.28
C GLY A 98 -3.29 13.41 -16.23
N GLY A 99 -3.23 12.49 -15.27
CA GLY A 99 -2.12 11.57 -15.01
C GLY A 99 -0.96 12.17 -14.21
N LYS A 100 -1.04 13.44 -13.79
CA LYS A 100 -0.01 14.08 -12.97
C LYS A 100 -0.27 13.88 -11.49
N VAL A 101 0.78 13.65 -10.71
CA VAL A 101 0.68 13.65 -9.24
C VAL A 101 0.49 15.08 -8.75
N ASP A 102 -0.61 15.31 -8.04
CA ASP A 102 -0.90 16.56 -7.35
C ASP A 102 -1.22 16.25 -5.87
N PRO A 103 -0.25 16.46 -4.95
CA PRO A 103 -0.44 16.23 -3.53
C PRO A 103 -1.60 17.02 -2.91
N VAL A 104 -1.87 18.23 -3.41
CA VAL A 104 -2.93 19.10 -2.89
C VAL A 104 -4.30 18.62 -3.36
N ASP A 105 -4.43 18.17 -4.61
CA ASP A 105 -5.66 17.53 -5.07
C ASP A 105 -5.98 16.26 -4.27
N PHE A 106 -4.99 15.38 -4.06
CA PHE A 106 -5.17 14.21 -3.22
C PHE A 106 -5.56 14.59 -1.78
N ALA A 107 -4.91 15.60 -1.19
CA ALA A 107 -5.25 16.09 0.16
C ALA A 107 -6.70 16.59 0.25
N LYS A 108 -7.19 17.31 -0.77
CA LYS A 108 -8.60 17.76 -0.86
C LYS A 108 -9.54 16.56 -0.88
N LYS A 109 -9.26 15.58 -1.74
CA LYS A 109 -10.05 14.34 -1.86
C LYS A 109 -10.07 13.55 -0.55
N LEU A 110 -8.91 13.40 0.10
CA LEU A 110 -8.80 12.74 1.40
C LEU A 110 -9.61 13.47 2.47
N ARG A 111 -9.54 14.80 2.54
CA ARG A 111 -10.33 15.58 3.52
C ARG A 111 -11.84 15.52 3.26
N THR A 112 -12.25 15.46 2.00
CA THR A 112 -13.66 15.25 1.64
C THR A 112 -14.13 13.85 2.04
N TRP A 113 -13.36 12.81 1.68
CA TRP A 113 -13.69 11.43 2.05
C TRP A 113 -13.75 11.23 3.57
N ILE A 114 -12.82 11.80 4.36
CA ILE A 114 -12.89 11.73 5.83
C ILE A 114 -14.25 12.23 6.34
N ARG A 115 -14.80 13.30 5.75
CA ARG A 115 -16.05 13.93 6.18
C ARG A 115 -17.31 13.26 5.66
N MET A 116 -17.24 12.58 4.52
CA MET A 116 -18.43 12.15 3.76
C MET A 116 -18.42 10.68 3.34
N GLY A 117 -17.28 9.99 3.46
CA GLY A 117 -17.05 8.68 2.84
C GLY A 117 -17.24 8.74 1.32
N PHE A 118 -17.51 7.60 0.70
CA PHE A 118 -18.09 7.55 -0.65
C PHE A 118 -19.61 7.61 -0.56
N SER A 119 -20.15 8.83 -0.59
CA SER A 119 -21.60 9.07 -0.53
C SER A 119 -22.40 8.33 -1.62
N GLU A 120 -21.78 8.11 -2.78
CA GLU A 120 -22.34 7.33 -3.88
C GLU A 120 -22.49 5.83 -3.57
N LEU A 121 -21.77 5.32 -2.56
CA LEU A 121 -21.90 3.97 -2.01
C LEU A 121 -22.77 3.94 -0.74
N GLY A 122 -23.28 5.11 -0.31
CA GLY A 122 -24.11 5.26 0.88
C GLY A 122 -23.33 5.50 2.17
N ASP A 123 -22.05 5.86 2.07
CA ASP A 123 -21.26 6.23 3.25
C ASP A 123 -21.62 7.63 3.76
N PHE A 124 -21.35 7.85 5.04
CA PHE A 124 -21.56 9.16 5.69
C PHE A 124 -20.27 9.78 6.22
N ALA A 125 -19.18 9.00 6.32
CA ALA A 125 -17.87 9.43 6.76
C ALA A 125 -16.82 8.40 6.33
N GLY A 126 -15.54 8.82 6.25
CA GLY A 126 -14.43 7.88 6.10
C GLY A 126 -14.22 7.09 7.38
N LEU A 127 -14.20 5.77 7.27
CA LEU A 127 -13.96 4.85 8.40
C LEU A 127 -12.49 4.41 8.43
N GLY A 128 -12.05 3.66 9.44
CA GLY A 128 -10.67 3.12 9.52
C GLY A 128 -9.52 4.11 9.78
N LEU A 129 -9.77 5.42 9.74
CA LEU A 129 -8.74 6.46 9.80
C LEU A 129 -7.70 6.31 10.94
N GLY A 130 -6.45 6.03 10.57
CA GLY A 130 -5.32 5.96 11.50
C GLY A 130 -4.95 7.30 12.17
N ALA A 131 -4.34 7.22 13.36
CA ALA A 131 -4.03 8.39 14.19
C ALA A 131 -3.12 9.44 13.51
N THR A 132 -2.09 9.01 12.78
CA THR A 132 -1.20 9.92 12.04
C THR A 132 -1.95 10.63 10.92
N THR A 133 -2.73 9.90 10.11
CA THR A 133 -3.56 10.48 9.05
C THR A 133 -4.55 11.48 9.63
N SER A 134 -5.22 11.15 10.74
CA SER A 134 -6.14 12.06 11.45
C SER A 134 -5.44 13.35 11.90
N LYS A 135 -4.27 13.23 12.58
CA LYS A 135 -3.50 14.39 13.07
C LYS A 135 -3.05 15.30 11.92
N VAL A 136 -2.54 14.73 10.83
CA VAL A 136 -2.07 15.50 9.66
C VAL A 136 -3.22 16.19 8.94
N THR A 137 -4.29 15.45 8.62
CA THR A 137 -5.42 15.97 7.82
C THR A 137 -6.27 17.00 8.55
N SER A 138 -6.23 17.00 9.88
CA SER A 138 -6.90 17.99 10.74
C SER A 138 -6.15 19.33 10.85
N HIS A 139 -4.89 19.41 10.39
CA HIS A 139 -4.13 20.65 10.45
C HIS A 139 -4.74 21.72 9.51
N PRO A 140 -4.84 23.00 9.93
CA PRO A 140 -5.44 24.06 9.11
C PRO A 140 -4.78 24.21 7.73
N ASP A 141 -3.45 24.15 7.69
CA ASP A 141 -2.66 24.29 6.45
C ASP A 141 -2.58 23.01 5.60
N TYR A 142 -3.28 21.93 5.96
CA TYR A 142 -3.17 20.64 5.27
C TYR A 142 -3.47 20.73 3.76
N LEU A 143 -4.46 21.53 3.36
CA LEU A 143 -4.78 21.72 1.93
C LEU A 143 -3.91 22.77 1.24
N LYS A 144 -3.06 23.48 1.97
CA LYS A 144 -2.11 24.42 1.39
C LYS A 144 -0.82 23.71 1.04
N ASP A 145 -0.28 22.95 1.99
CA ASP A 145 0.94 22.16 1.81
C ASP A 145 0.89 20.87 2.66
N PRO A 146 0.33 19.78 2.10
CA PRO A 146 0.20 18.53 2.84
C PRO A 146 1.55 17.90 3.18
N HIS A 147 2.59 18.14 2.38
CA HIS A 147 3.93 17.62 2.62
C HIS A 147 4.58 18.28 3.81
N GLU A 148 4.49 19.60 3.89
CA GLU A 148 5.03 20.39 5.00
C GLU A 148 4.28 20.10 6.30
N VAL A 149 2.95 19.96 6.26
CA VAL A 149 2.18 19.56 7.44
C VAL A 149 2.56 18.15 7.92
N ALA A 150 2.71 17.18 7.01
CA ALA A 150 3.15 15.84 7.39
C ALA A 150 4.57 15.86 7.98
N ARG A 151 5.46 16.70 7.46
CA ARG A 151 6.81 16.92 8.02
C ARG A 151 6.73 17.49 9.44
N TYR A 152 5.94 18.55 9.62
CA TYR A 152 5.70 19.16 10.93
C TYR A 152 5.21 18.13 11.96
N VAL A 153 4.20 17.33 11.60
CA VAL A 153 3.69 16.28 12.50
C VAL A 153 4.74 15.21 12.81
N TRP A 154 5.60 14.88 11.85
CA TRP A 154 6.73 13.97 12.06
C TRP A 154 7.78 14.55 13.01
N ASP A 155 8.19 15.81 12.84
CA ASP A 155 9.11 16.51 13.73
C ASP A 155 8.57 16.59 15.16
N GLU A 156 7.29 16.94 15.34
CA GLU A 156 6.59 17.01 16.63
C GLU A 156 6.52 15.66 17.37
N ASN A 157 6.70 14.54 16.65
CA ASN A 157 6.77 13.21 17.24
C ASN A 157 8.21 12.68 17.28
N ASN A 158 9.20 13.56 17.46
CA ASN A 158 10.62 13.23 17.53
C ASN A 158 11.11 12.41 16.34
N ARG A 159 10.53 12.66 15.16
CA ARG A 159 10.87 11.96 13.91
C ARG A 159 10.70 10.44 13.98
N ASN A 160 9.79 9.95 14.81
CA ASN A 160 9.62 8.53 15.04
C ASN A 160 8.15 8.09 14.99
N ILE A 161 7.50 8.26 13.84
CA ILE A 161 6.12 7.83 13.59
C ILE A 161 6.02 7.13 12.24
N ALA A 162 6.25 5.82 12.23
CA ALA A 162 6.26 5.02 11.00
C ALA A 162 5.08 4.03 10.85
N PRO A 163 3.81 4.47 10.91
CA PRO A 163 2.70 3.58 10.64
C PRO A 163 2.53 3.27 9.14
N ASN A 164 1.70 2.28 8.84
CA ASN A 164 1.50 1.72 7.50
C ASN A 164 0.57 2.51 6.58
N GLY A 165 -0.08 3.58 7.06
CA GLY A 165 -1.12 4.33 6.34
C GLY A 165 -0.69 4.95 4.99
N ALA A 166 0.60 5.02 4.69
CA ALA A 166 1.09 5.34 3.34
C ALA A 166 1.24 4.13 2.42
N VAL A 167 1.72 2.99 2.94
CA VAL A 167 2.01 1.80 2.12
C VAL A 167 0.74 1.02 1.79
N MET A 168 -0.28 1.04 2.65
CA MET A 168 -1.51 0.26 2.44
C MET A 168 -2.31 0.66 1.19
N ARG A 169 -2.19 1.91 0.75
CA ARG A 169 -2.93 2.49 -0.39
C ARG A 169 -2.12 2.57 -1.70
N THR A 170 -0.95 1.92 -1.77
CA THR A 170 0.05 2.24 -2.80
C THR A 170 -0.04 1.42 -4.09
N SER A 171 -0.99 0.49 -4.24
CA SER A 171 -1.03 -0.39 -5.42
C SER A 171 -1.16 0.40 -6.73
N ILE A 172 -2.01 1.44 -6.75
CA ILE A 172 -2.19 2.35 -7.89
C ILE A 172 -0.92 3.13 -8.19
N VAL A 173 -0.11 3.45 -7.19
CA VAL A 173 1.14 4.17 -7.39
C VAL A 173 2.17 3.29 -8.11
N GLY A 174 2.19 1.99 -7.84
CA GLY A 174 3.02 1.03 -8.58
C GLY A 174 2.53 0.74 -10.00
N ILE A 175 1.23 0.90 -10.25
CA ILE A 175 0.63 0.79 -11.59
C ILE A 175 0.87 2.07 -12.40
N HIS A 176 0.75 3.23 -11.77
CA HIS A 176 0.89 4.52 -12.44
C HIS A 176 2.32 4.72 -12.94
N MET A 177 2.48 5.00 -14.24
CA MET A 177 3.79 5.16 -14.89
C MET A 177 4.71 3.93 -14.71
N TYR A 178 4.15 2.72 -14.59
CA TYR A 178 4.89 1.50 -14.28
C TYR A 178 6.06 1.21 -15.22
N TRP A 179 6.15 1.82 -16.39
CA TRP A 179 7.28 1.71 -17.32
C TRP A 179 8.57 2.42 -16.85
N SER A 180 8.49 3.30 -15.86
CA SER A 180 9.61 4.09 -15.34
C SER A 180 9.72 3.93 -13.82
N LEU A 181 10.74 3.21 -13.35
CA LEU A 181 10.93 2.99 -11.90
C LEU A 181 11.32 4.27 -11.16
N ASP A 182 11.97 5.23 -11.84
CA ASP A 182 12.27 6.55 -11.30
C ASP A 182 11.00 7.36 -11.05
N ASP A 183 10.07 7.39 -12.02
CA ASP A 183 8.78 8.07 -11.86
C ASP A 183 7.94 7.40 -10.77
N VAL A 184 7.87 6.06 -10.76
CA VAL A 184 7.18 5.29 -9.70
C VAL A 184 7.75 5.63 -8.33
N THR A 185 9.08 5.68 -8.21
CA THR A 185 9.76 6.00 -6.94
C THR A 185 9.45 7.42 -6.49
N LYS A 186 9.51 8.40 -7.40
CA LYS A 186 9.16 9.78 -7.11
C LYS A 186 7.70 9.90 -6.65
N ASN A 187 6.77 9.33 -7.41
CA ASN A 187 5.34 9.39 -7.14
C ASN A 187 4.98 8.70 -5.82
N ALA A 188 5.60 7.55 -5.51
CA ALA A 188 5.47 6.85 -4.23
C ALA A 188 5.90 7.73 -3.04
N ARG A 189 7.00 8.45 -3.17
CA ARG A 189 7.46 9.38 -2.12
C ARG A 189 6.52 10.56 -1.97
N ASP A 190 6.03 11.13 -3.07
CA ASP A 190 5.11 12.25 -3.04
C ASP A 190 3.78 11.84 -2.37
N PHE A 191 3.16 10.73 -2.79
CA PHE A 191 1.94 10.24 -2.13
C PHE A 191 2.15 9.83 -0.67
N ALA A 192 3.30 9.27 -0.30
CA ALA A 192 3.61 8.97 1.09
C ALA A 192 3.66 10.25 1.94
N LYS A 193 4.37 11.28 1.45
CA LYS A 193 4.55 12.56 2.16
C LYS A 193 3.27 13.36 2.32
N THR A 194 2.18 13.03 1.62
CA THR A 194 0.88 13.68 1.86
C THR A 194 0.32 13.41 3.26
N THR A 195 0.77 12.35 3.95
CA THR A 195 0.29 12.02 5.31
C THR A 195 1.38 11.43 6.22
N HIS A 196 2.43 10.82 5.67
CA HIS A 196 3.48 10.12 6.42
C HIS A 196 4.86 10.55 5.91
N HIS A 197 5.45 11.55 6.57
CA HIS A 197 6.77 12.06 6.17
C HIS A 197 7.93 11.12 6.56
N ASP A 198 7.72 10.20 7.50
CA ASP A 198 8.77 9.32 8.02
C ASP A 198 9.50 8.56 6.89
N PRO A 199 10.84 8.60 6.82
CA PRO A 199 11.64 7.90 5.81
C PRO A 199 11.30 6.41 5.66
N ARG A 200 10.92 5.73 6.74
CA ARG A 200 10.52 4.31 6.71
C ARG A 200 9.21 4.12 5.99
N CYS A 201 8.24 5.02 6.16
CA CYS A 201 6.97 5.00 5.41
C CYS A 201 7.21 5.23 3.92
N GLN A 202 8.08 6.18 3.57
CA GLN A 202 8.48 6.42 2.18
C GLN A 202 9.17 5.17 1.58
N ALA A 203 10.13 4.58 2.29
CA ALA A 203 10.83 3.38 1.85
C ALA A 203 9.87 2.20 1.60
N SER A 204 8.92 1.95 2.51
CA SER A 204 7.90 0.92 2.32
C SER A 204 7.04 1.15 1.08
N THR A 205 6.59 2.39 0.88
CA THR A 205 5.72 2.78 -0.23
C THR A 205 6.46 2.62 -1.56
N VAL A 206 7.73 3.04 -1.62
CA VAL A 206 8.62 2.83 -2.78
C VAL A 206 8.85 1.34 -3.03
N ALA A 207 9.17 0.56 -2.00
CA ALA A 207 9.46 -0.86 -2.15
C ALA A 207 8.29 -1.63 -2.77
N VAL A 208 7.07 -1.44 -2.25
CA VAL A 208 5.87 -2.10 -2.79
C VAL A 208 5.57 -1.62 -4.22
N SER A 209 5.64 -0.30 -4.46
CA SER A 209 5.35 0.27 -5.79
C SER A 209 6.33 -0.21 -6.85
N VAL A 210 7.62 -0.29 -6.52
CA VAL A 210 8.68 -0.77 -7.43
C VAL A 210 8.51 -2.25 -7.74
N VAL A 211 8.11 -3.10 -6.78
CA VAL A 211 7.79 -4.51 -7.04
C VAL A 211 6.66 -4.63 -8.06
N ILE A 212 5.55 -3.91 -7.84
CA ILE A 212 4.39 -3.92 -8.74
C ILE A 212 4.84 -3.50 -10.15
N ALA A 213 5.53 -2.36 -10.26
CA ALA A 213 6.00 -1.84 -11.55
C ALA A 213 6.94 -2.83 -12.26
N THR A 214 7.90 -3.41 -11.53
CA THR A 214 8.86 -4.40 -12.07
C THR A 214 8.15 -5.64 -12.62
N MET A 215 7.11 -6.12 -11.92
CA MET A 215 6.29 -7.25 -12.36
C MET A 215 5.45 -6.91 -13.59
N LEU A 216 4.89 -5.70 -13.67
CA LEU A 216 4.13 -5.21 -14.83
C LEU A 216 5.01 -5.00 -16.07
N GLN A 217 6.25 -4.56 -15.88
CA GLN A 217 7.28 -4.50 -16.93
C GLN A 217 7.70 -5.89 -17.43
N GLY A 218 7.32 -6.97 -16.74
CA GLY A 218 7.74 -8.34 -17.08
C GLY A 218 9.23 -8.60 -16.84
N LYS A 219 9.92 -7.74 -16.08
CA LYS A 219 11.34 -7.92 -15.74
C LYS A 219 11.55 -9.14 -14.86
N HIS A 220 12.76 -9.68 -14.91
CA HIS A 220 13.22 -10.82 -14.10
C HIS A 220 12.45 -12.13 -14.31
N LYS A 221 11.72 -12.30 -15.41
CA LYS A 221 11.20 -13.61 -15.82
C LYS A 221 12.33 -14.53 -16.29
N ASP A 222 12.28 -15.81 -15.95
CA ASP A 222 13.13 -16.85 -16.51
C ASP A 222 12.64 -17.29 -17.91
N LYS A 223 13.34 -18.26 -18.54
CA LYS A 223 12.97 -18.78 -19.87
C LYS A 223 11.58 -19.43 -19.92
N LYS A 224 10.99 -19.77 -18.76
CA LYS A 224 9.65 -20.36 -18.62
C LYS A 224 8.60 -19.31 -18.21
N GLY A 225 8.97 -18.04 -18.16
CA GLY A 225 8.07 -16.95 -17.75
C GLY A 225 7.90 -16.79 -16.24
N LYS A 226 8.61 -17.55 -15.40
CA LYS A 226 8.51 -17.47 -13.94
C LYS A 226 9.39 -16.32 -13.41
N PHE A 227 8.84 -15.50 -12.52
CA PHE A 227 9.60 -14.42 -11.89
C PHE A 227 10.70 -14.93 -10.97
N ARG A 228 11.91 -14.39 -11.12
CA ARG A 228 13.00 -14.50 -10.16
C ARG A 228 12.78 -13.48 -9.05
N VAL A 229 11.97 -13.86 -8.06
CA VAL A 229 11.55 -12.99 -6.94
C VAL A 229 12.75 -12.34 -6.23
N LYS A 230 13.89 -13.04 -6.10
CA LYS A 230 15.11 -12.48 -5.49
C LYS A 230 15.64 -11.24 -6.23
N ASP A 231 15.55 -11.23 -7.55
CA ASP A 231 16.00 -10.09 -8.36
C ASP A 231 15.02 -8.92 -8.23
N ILE A 232 13.72 -9.19 -8.22
CA ILE A 232 12.68 -8.17 -7.97
C ILE A 232 12.86 -7.52 -6.59
N ILE A 233 13.17 -8.32 -5.55
CA ILE A 233 13.45 -7.81 -4.21
C ILE A 233 14.72 -6.94 -4.20
N ARG A 234 15.74 -7.28 -5.00
CA ARG A 234 16.95 -6.47 -5.12
C ARG A 234 16.62 -5.10 -5.72
N ASP A 235 15.88 -5.06 -6.83
CA ASP A 235 15.44 -3.80 -7.44
C ASP A 235 14.64 -2.97 -6.41
N ALA A 236 13.66 -3.56 -5.74
CA ALA A 236 12.89 -2.86 -4.71
C ALA A 236 13.76 -2.27 -3.59
N TYR A 237 14.77 -3.02 -3.13
CA TYR A 237 15.73 -2.53 -2.12
C TYR A 237 16.58 -1.37 -2.64
N GLU A 238 17.10 -1.47 -3.87
CA GLU A 238 17.93 -0.42 -4.48
C GLU A 238 17.21 0.92 -4.46
N TYR A 239 15.96 0.98 -4.93
CA TYR A 239 15.16 2.22 -4.94
C TYR A 239 14.69 2.63 -3.54
N ALA A 240 14.15 1.71 -2.73
CA ALA A 240 13.62 2.04 -1.41
C ALA A 240 14.70 2.51 -0.43
N SER A 241 15.91 1.95 -0.52
CA SER A 241 17.03 2.32 0.35
C SER A 241 17.52 3.76 0.15
N THR A 242 17.18 4.40 -0.98
CA THR A 242 17.48 5.82 -1.24
C THR A 242 16.69 6.78 -0.35
N CYS A 243 15.60 6.29 0.27
CA CYS A 243 14.83 7.06 1.23
C CYS A 243 15.52 7.11 2.61
N LEU A 244 16.53 6.27 2.85
CA LEU A 244 17.12 6.03 4.17
C LEU A 244 18.54 6.56 4.25
N GLU A 245 18.89 7.15 5.39
CA GLU A 245 20.18 7.82 5.58
C GLU A 245 21.24 6.85 6.09
N THR A 246 20.90 6.02 7.07
CA THR A 246 21.86 5.20 7.80
C THR A 246 21.92 3.75 7.33
N ASP A 247 23.09 3.12 7.47
CA ASP A 247 23.26 1.68 7.20
C ASP A 247 22.39 0.80 8.11
N LYS A 248 22.09 1.27 9.32
CA LYS A 248 21.21 0.56 10.25
C LYS A 248 19.79 0.48 9.70
N GLU A 249 19.25 1.60 9.21
CA GLU A 249 17.92 1.64 8.60
C GLU A 249 17.84 0.79 7.33
N LYS A 250 18.88 0.85 6.49
CA LYS A 250 18.96 0.03 5.27
C LYS A 250 19.02 -1.47 5.59
N LYS A 251 19.77 -1.87 6.62
CA LYS A 251 19.78 -3.25 7.12
C LYS A 251 18.42 -3.68 7.67
N ASP A 252 17.73 -2.77 8.38
CA ASP A 252 16.37 -3.03 8.89
C ASP A 252 15.39 -3.24 7.73
N LEU A 253 15.36 -2.34 6.74
CA LEU A 253 14.57 -2.50 5.52
C LEU A 253 14.82 -3.87 4.86
N MET A 254 16.09 -4.22 4.64
CA MET A 254 16.47 -5.49 4.00
C MET A 254 15.97 -6.71 4.78
N PHE A 255 15.97 -6.67 6.12
CA PHE A 255 15.44 -7.76 6.96
C PHE A 255 13.98 -8.06 6.63
N TYR A 256 13.13 -7.03 6.54
CA TYR A 256 11.71 -7.20 6.23
C TYR A 256 11.47 -7.64 4.78
N LEU A 257 12.19 -7.06 3.81
CA LEU A 257 12.09 -7.45 2.39
C LEU A 257 12.47 -8.93 2.16
N LYS A 258 13.44 -9.44 2.93
CA LYS A 258 13.91 -10.83 2.83
C LYS A 258 13.22 -11.80 3.79
N CYS A 259 12.20 -11.40 4.53
CA CYS A 259 11.50 -12.29 5.46
C CYS A 259 10.96 -13.57 4.77
N ASP A 260 11.45 -14.75 5.17
CA ASP A 260 11.02 -16.04 4.63
C ASP A 260 10.03 -16.77 5.56
N ASN A 261 10.04 -16.43 6.86
CA ASN A 261 9.10 -16.95 7.85
C ASN A 261 8.26 -15.82 8.42
N ILE A 262 7.00 -15.75 8.00
CA ILE A 262 6.05 -14.72 8.41
C ILE A 262 5.93 -14.54 9.94
N LYS A 263 6.17 -15.59 10.73
CA LYS A 263 6.18 -15.50 12.21
C LYS A 263 7.22 -14.51 12.74
N ASN A 264 8.31 -14.28 12.00
CA ASN A 264 9.37 -13.35 12.37
C ASN A 264 8.90 -11.89 12.29
N LEU A 265 7.82 -11.60 11.55
CA LEU A 265 7.26 -10.26 11.46
C LEU A 265 6.49 -9.85 12.72
N LYS A 266 6.04 -10.82 13.53
CA LYS A 266 5.25 -10.60 14.76
C LYS A 266 4.12 -9.58 14.51
N LEU A 267 3.19 -9.92 13.62
CA LEU A 267 2.18 -8.97 13.12
C LEU A 267 1.25 -8.45 14.23
N ASP A 268 1.06 -9.23 15.30
CA ASP A 268 0.29 -8.87 16.49
C ASP A 268 1.15 -8.30 17.65
N GLU A 269 2.42 -7.93 17.42
CA GLU A 269 3.25 -7.33 18.47
C GLU A 269 2.63 -6.01 18.96
N ALA A 270 2.40 -5.95 20.27
CA ALA A 270 1.91 -4.76 20.96
C ALA A 270 2.71 -3.51 20.56
N ASP A 271 2.01 -2.39 20.41
CA ASP A 271 2.54 -1.08 20.03
C ASP A 271 3.20 -1.00 18.64
N LYS A 272 3.22 -2.09 17.86
CA LYS A 272 3.82 -2.14 16.52
C LYS A 272 2.93 -2.78 15.46
N ILE A 273 1.65 -3.01 15.74
CA ILE A 273 0.70 -3.59 14.79
C ILE A 273 0.62 -2.80 13.48
N GLY A 274 0.73 -1.46 13.57
CA GLY A 274 0.72 -0.57 12.42
C GLY A 274 2.10 -0.30 11.82
N TYR A 275 3.19 -0.90 12.30
CA TYR A 275 4.54 -0.55 11.84
C TYR A 275 4.71 -0.85 10.34
N THR A 276 5.10 0.15 9.56
CA THR A 276 5.13 0.11 8.09
C THR A 276 5.91 -1.07 7.52
N TYR A 277 7.06 -1.43 8.10
CA TYR A 277 7.86 -2.54 7.61
C TYR A 277 7.24 -3.92 7.88
N LYS A 278 6.33 -4.06 8.85
CA LYS A 278 5.61 -5.31 9.05
C LYS A 278 4.58 -5.54 7.95
N SER A 279 3.79 -4.51 7.62
CA SER A 279 2.83 -4.57 6.52
C SER A 279 3.55 -4.81 5.18
N MET A 280 4.60 -4.04 4.90
CA MET A 280 5.45 -4.26 3.71
C MET A 280 6.05 -5.67 3.74
N GLY A 281 6.66 -6.08 4.85
CA GLY A 281 7.28 -7.39 5.00
C GLY A 281 6.32 -8.55 4.78
N ALA A 282 5.05 -8.41 5.19
CA ALA A 282 4.01 -9.40 4.94
C ALA A 282 3.70 -9.52 3.44
N GLY A 283 3.63 -8.39 2.72
CA GLY A 283 3.51 -8.38 1.25
C GLY A 283 4.72 -8.98 0.54
N PHE A 284 5.94 -8.73 1.02
CA PHE A 284 7.16 -9.33 0.47
C PHE A 284 7.30 -10.82 0.78
N TRP A 285 6.79 -11.26 1.92
CA TRP A 285 6.64 -12.69 2.22
C TRP A 285 5.59 -13.33 1.28
N ALA A 286 4.47 -12.64 1.03
CA ALA A 286 3.41 -13.07 0.12
C ALA A 286 3.90 -13.23 -1.32
N LEU A 287 4.73 -12.29 -1.80
CA LEU A 287 5.34 -12.31 -3.13
C LEU A 287 6.12 -13.60 -3.44
N LYS A 288 6.59 -14.30 -2.41
CA LYS A 288 7.36 -15.54 -2.52
C LYS A 288 6.47 -16.80 -2.57
N GLN A 289 5.16 -16.65 -2.37
CA GLN A 289 4.21 -17.76 -2.37
C GLN A 289 3.60 -17.95 -3.77
N ASP A 290 2.92 -19.09 -3.97
CA ASP A 290 2.35 -19.51 -5.26
C ASP A 290 0.82 -19.59 -5.29
N ASP A 291 0.16 -19.38 -4.14
CA ASP A 291 -1.29 -19.49 -3.98
C ASP A 291 -1.83 -18.26 -3.23
N PHE A 292 -2.57 -17.41 -3.94
CA PHE A 292 -3.12 -16.16 -3.40
C PHE A 292 -4.00 -16.39 -2.16
N ARG A 293 -4.94 -17.33 -2.23
CA ARG A 293 -5.89 -17.60 -1.15
C ARG A 293 -5.19 -18.13 0.10
N LYS A 294 -4.35 -19.17 -0.04
CA LYS A 294 -3.59 -19.71 1.09
C LYS A 294 -2.70 -18.66 1.73
N THR A 295 -2.15 -17.76 0.93
CA THR A 295 -1.25 -16.69 1.38
C THR A 295 -1.98 -15.65 2.23
N ILE A 296 -3.10 -15.10 1.74
CA ILE A 296 -3.91 -14.13 2.49
C ILE A 296 -4.41 -14.75 3.80
N THR A 297 -5.01 -15.95 3.74
CA THR A 297 -5.43 -16.68 4.94
C THR A 297 -4.31 -16.82 5.95
N LYS A 298 -3.09 -17.17 5.50
CA LYS A 298 -1.96 -17.37 6.41
C LYS A 298 -1.52 -16.07 7.08
N ILE A 299 -1.53 -14.96 6.36
CA ILE A 299 -1.19 -13.62 6.91
C ILE A 299 -2.15 -13.23 8.02
N MET A 300 -3.45 -13.41 7.83
CA MET A 300 -4.46 -13.03 8.82
C MET A 300 -4.39 -13.82 10.12
N MET A 301 -3.91 -15.07 10.03
CA MET A 301 -3.76 -15.94 11.18
C MET A 301 -2.39 -15.76 11.86
N GLN A 302 -1.61 -14.72 11.50
CA GLN A 302 -0.30 -14.44 12.09
C GLN A 302 -0.31 -13.38 13.16
#